data_AF-A0A3N7ZAA7-F1
#
_entry.id   AF-A0A3N7ZAA7-F1
#
_cell.length_a   1.000
_cell.length_b   1.000
_cell.length_c   1.000
_cell.angle_alpha   90.00
_cell.angle_beta   90.00
_cell.angle_gamma   90.00
#
_symmetry.space_group_name_H-M   'P 1'
#
loop_
_entity.id
_entity.type
_entity.pdbx_description
1 polymer ?
#
loop_
_entity_poly.entity_id
_entity_poly.type
_entity_poly.pdbx_seq_one_letter_code
_entity_poly.pdbx_strand_id
1 'polypeptide(L)'
;MAAALTAILMQHPGNSARRQRERLLRALSVFGGVTTVEATRFLDIIDPRARVSELRKRGYLITTVPVARATECGAIHVVGKYVLLSAALQSTARKNGVGWMQLTLPLSMF
;
A
#
# COMPACT_ATOMS: atom_id res chain seq x y z
N MET A 1 -10.19 0.00 -15.55
CA MET A 1 -9.90 0.27 -14.12
C MET A 1 -10.14 1.73 -13.73
N ALA A 2 -9.63 2.72 -14.49
CA ALA A 2 -9.80 4.15 -14.20
C ALA A 2 -11.25 4.58 -13.88
N ALA A 3 -12.22 4.30 -14.77
CA ALA A 3 -13.62 4.68 -14.56
C ALA A 3 -14.22 4.12 -13.24
N ALA A 4 -13.86 2.90 -12.87
CA ALA A 4 -14.34 2.26 -11.65
C ALA A 4 -13.69 2.86 -10.39
N LEU A 5 -12.43 3.28 -10.45
CA LEU A 5 -11.77 4.03 -9.37
C LEU A 5 -12.42 5.41 -9.19
N THR A 6 -12.71 6.11 -10.28
CA THR A 6 -13.44 7.39 -10.24
C THR A 6 -14.85 7.21 -9.67
N ALA A 7 -15.53 6.09 -9.96
CA ALA A 7 -16.82 5.80 -9.34
C ALA A 7 -16.72 5.64 -7.81
N ILE A 8 -15.65 5.01 -7.30
CA ILE A 8 -15.38 4.92 -5.84
C ILE A 8 -15.16 6.32 -5.25
N LEU A 9 -14.44 7.19 -5.94
CA LEU A 9 -14.29 8.59 -5.54
C LEU A 9 -15.64 9.28 -5.37
N MET A 10 -16.53 9.16 -6.36
CA MET A 10 -17.87 9.77 -6.33
C MET A 10 -18.77 9.22 -5.22
N GLN A 11 -18.63 7.93 -4.86
CA GLN A 11 -19.39 7.29 -3.78
C GLN A 11 -18.94 7.74 -2.38
N HIS A 12 -17.71 8.23 -2.25
CA HIS A 12 -17.11 8.63 -0.98
C HIS A 12 -16.59 10.08 -1.04
N PRO A 13 -17.50 11.09 -1.13
CA PRO A 13 -17.10 12.48 -1.29
C PRO A 13 -16.41 13.05 -0.04
N GLY A 14 -15.64 14.11 -0.27
CA GLY A 14 -14.86 14.84 0.73
C GLY A 14 -13.42 14.36 0.83
N ASN A 15 -12.55 15.22 1.38
CA ASN A 15 -11.09 15.02 1.36
C ASN A 15 -10.49 14.67 2.73
N SER A 16 -11.30 14.25 3.70
CA SER A 16 -10.75 13.88 5.02
C SER A 16 -9.85 12.64 4.91
N ALA A 17 -8.87 12.55 5.82
CA ALA A 17 -8.03 11.37 6.01
C ALA A 17 -8.84 10.05 6.11
N ARG A 18 -10.01 10.10 6.75
CA ARG A 18 -10.94 8.96 6.85
C ARG A 18 -11.51 8.58 5.49
N ARG A 19 -12.02 9.54 4.71
CA ARG A 19 -12.57 9.30 3.36
C ARG A 19 -11.51 8.75 2.40
N GLN A 20 -10.30 9.31 2.43
CA GLN A 20 -9.18 8.79 1.66
C GLN A 20 -8.89 7.31 1.98
N ARG A 21 -8.91 6.92 3.27
CA ARG A 21 -8.75 5.51 3.68
C ARG A 21 -9.89 4.62 3.19
N GLU A 22 -11.14 5.09 3.30
CA GLU A 22 -12.32 4.36 2.82
C GLU A 22 -12.22 4.10 1.31
N ARG A 23 -11.89 5.13 0.52
CA ARG A 23 -11.67 5.03 -0.94
C ARG A 23 -10.59 4.01 -1.26
N LEU A 24 -9.43 4.12 -0.61
CA LEU A 24 -8.30 3.22 -0.84
C LEU A 24 -8.63 1.78 -0.47
N LEU A 25 -9.22 1.54 0.70
CA LEU A 25 -9.58 0.21 1.14
C LEU A 25 -10.63 -0.40 0.21
N ARG A 26 -11.66 0.37 -0.19
CA ARG A 26 -12.67 -0.09 -1.15
C ARG A 26 -12.04 -0.51 -2.47
N ALA A 27 -11.12 0.30 -3.00
CA ALA A 27 -10.43 -0.04 -4.25
C ALA A 27 -9.55 -1.29 -4.11
N LEU A 28 -8.79 -1.41 -3.00
CA LEU A 28 -8.00 -2.60 -2.70
C LEU A 28 -8.86 -3.87 -2.59
N SER A 29 -10.03 -3.78 -1.95
CA SER A 29 -10.94 -4.92 -1.82
C SER A 29 -11.61 -5.32 -3.13
N VAL A 30 -11.94 -4.36 -4.00
CA VAL A 30 -12.60 -4.63 -5.29
C VAL A 30 -11.63 -5.15 -6.34
N PHE A 31 -10.41 -4.61 -6.39
CA PHE A 31 -9.45 -4.91 -7.46
C PHE A 31 -8.27 -5.79 -7.03
N GLY A 32 -8.15 -6.11 -5.74
CA GLY A 32 -7.02 -6.83 -5.17
C GLY A 32 -5.73 -6.02 -5.06
N GLY A 33 -5.59 -4.91 -5.81
CA GLY A 33 -4.47 -4.00 -5.69
C GLY A 33 -4.63 -2.71 -6.49
N VAL A 34 -3.88 -1.68 -6.10
CA VAL A 34 -3.91 -0.34 -6.69
C VAL A 34 -2.50 0.22 -6.69
N THR A 35 -2.08 0.83 -7.81
CA THR A 35 -0.79 1.51 -7.90
C THR A 35 -0.82 2.90 -7.25
N THR A 36 0.35 3.41 -6.83
CA THR A 36 0.46 4.78 -6.30
C THR A 36 -0.09 5.80 -7.29
N VAL A 37 0.19 5.63 -8.58
CA VAL A 37 -0.29 6.52 -9.65
C VAL A 37 -1.82 6.48 -9.77
N GLU A 38 -2.43 5.29 -9.73
CA GLU A 38 -3.89 5.15 -9.79
C GLU A 38 -4.57 5.74 -8.55
N ALA A 39 -3.99 5.53 -7.36
CA ALA A 39 -4.52 6.08 -6.12
C ALA A 39 -4.48 7.62 -6.12
N THR A 40 -3.39 8.22 -6.60
CA THR A 40 -3.29 9.68 -6.69
C THR A 40 -4.22 10.24 -7.75
N ARG A 41 -4.26 9.66 -8.96
CA ARG A 41 -5.03 10.22 -10.07
C ARG A 41 -6.54 10.01 -9.95
N PHE A 42 -6.98 8.83 -9.51
CA PHE A 42 -8.40 8.46 -9.61
C PHE A 42 -9.12 8.36 -8.26
N LEU A 43 -8.39 8.15 -7.16
CA LEU A 43 -8.97 8.15 -5.82
C LEU A 43 -8.76 9.48 -5.08
N ASP A 44 -8.07 10.45 -5.71
CA ASP A 44 -7.79 11.76 -5.13
C ASP A 44 -7.12 11.62 -3.75
N ILE A 45 -5.99 10.88 -3.74
CA ILE A 45 -5.17 10.65 -2.54
C ILE A 45 -3.76 11.19 -2.81
N ILE A 46 -3.45 12.33 -2.19
CA ILE A 46 -2.16 13.00 -2.37
C ILE A 46 -0.99 12.14 -1.86
N ASP A 47 -1.11 11.55 -0.67
CA ASP A 47 -0.11 10.62 -0.12
C ASP A 47 -0.72 9.24 0.15
N PRO A 48 -0.73 8.34 -0.87
CA PRO A 48 -1.20 6.97 -0.71
C PRO A 48 -0.39 6.18 0.34
N ARG A 49 0.90 6.47 0.50
CA ARG A 49 1.78 5.74 1.41
C ARG A 49 1.34 5.94 2.86
N ALA A 50 1.00 7.17 3.24
CA ALA A 50 0.44 7.44 4.57
C ALA A 50 -0.87 6.68 4.79
N ARG A 51 -1.78 6.67 3.81
CA ARG A 51 -3.07 5.96 3.93
C ARG A 51 -2.89 4.45 4.08
N VAL A 52 -1.97 3.85 3.32
CA VAL A 52 -1.61 2.43 3.45
C VAL A 52 -1.01 2.13 4.82
N SER A 53 -0.12 2.99 5.32
CA SER A 53 0.45 2.84 6.67
C SER A 53 -0.62 2.86 7.76
N GLU A 54 -1.58 3.78 7.68
CA GLU A 54 -2.73 3.82 8.60
C GLU A 54 -3.62 2.57 8.50
N LEU A 55 -3.85 2.02 7.31
CA LEU A 55 -4.61 0.78 7.12
C LEU A 55 -3.84 -0.44 7.69
N ARG A 56 -2.53 -0.53 7.49
CA ARG A 56 -1.70 -1.59 8.11
C ARG A 56 -1.76 -1.53 9.63
N LYS A 57 -1.67 -0.33 10.23
CA LYS A 57 -1.83 -0.14 11.68
C LYS A 57 -3.21 -0.58 12.20
N ARG A 58 -4.23 -0.53 11.34
CA ARG A 58 -5.58 -1.02 11.64
C ARG A 58 -5.74 -2.53 11.45
N GLY A 59 -4.71 -3.25 11.02
CA GLY A 59 -4.72 -4.72 10.90
C GLY A 59 -4.92 -5.27 9.48
N TYR A 60 -4.98 -4.41 8.46
CA TYR A 60 -5.09 -4.85 7.07
C TYR A 60 -3.73 -5.34 6.52
N LEU A 61 -3.75 -6.49 5.84
CA LEU A 61 -2.56 -7.05 5.20
C LEU A 61 -2.37 -6.51 3.79
N ILE A 62 -1.59 -5.44 3.68
CA ILE A 62 -1.28 -4.81 2.40
C ILE A 62 0.21 -4.95 2.13
N THR A 63 0.60 -5.65 1.07
CA THR A 63 1.99 -5.66 0.58
C THR A 63 2.21 -4.57 -0.47
N THR A 64 3.46 -4.15 -0.65
CA THR A 64 3.85 -3.20 -1.70
C THR A 64 4.84 -3.89 -2.61
N VAL A 65 4.50 -4.03 -3.89
CA VAL A 65 5.38 -4.60 -4.91
C VAL A 65 5.75 -3.53 -5.93
N PRO A 66 7.02 -3.42 -6.36
CA PRO A 66 7.40 -2.51 -7.44
C PRO A 66 6.84 -3.00 -8.78
N VAL A 67 6.31 -2.09 -9.59
CA VAL A 67 5.79 -2.41 -10.93
C VAL A 67 6.25 -1.33 -11.91
N ALA A 68 6.82 -1.76 -13.04
CA ALA A 68 7.14 -0.88 -14.15
C ALA A 68 5.85 -0.43 -14.86
N ARG A 69 5.63 0.89 -14.96
CA ARG A 69 4.47 1.47 -15.62
C ARG A 69 4.88 2.70 -16.42
N ALA A 70 4.37 2.82 -17.64
CA ALA A 70 4.45 4.06 -18.39
C ALA A 70 3.71 5.17 -17.63
N THR A 71 4.34 6.33 -17.52
CA THR A 71 3.72 7.54 -16.97
C THR A 71 3.28 8.48 -18.10
N GLU A 72 2.59 9.57 -17.77
CA GLU A 72 2.09 10.53 -18.79
C GLU A 72 3.20 11.15 -19.64
N CYS A 73 4.43 11.20 -19.12
CA CYS A 73 5.60 11.66 -19.87
C CYS A 73 6.13 10.64 -20.88
N GLY A 74 5.45 9.49 -21.07
CA GLY A 74 5.84 8.42 -22.00
C GLY A 74 6.97 7.52 -21.49
N ALA A 75 7.67 7.90 -20.42
CA ALA A 75 8.73 7.10 -19.82
C ALA A 75 8.19 6.01 -18.87
N ILE A 76 8.90 4.87 -18.81
CA ILE A 76 8.65 3.80 -17.86
C ILE A 76 9.21 4.20 -16.49
N HIS A 77 8.35 4.27 -15.48
CA HIS A 77 8.76 4.44 -14.08
C HIS A 77 8.38 3.21 -13.27
N VAL A 78 9.23 2.88 -12.30
CA VAL A 78 8.90 1.87 -11.28
C VAL A 78 8.06 2.54 -10.20
N VAL A 79 6.81 2.11 -10.08
CA VAL A 79 5.85 2.63 -9.11
C VAL A 79 5.44 1.56 -8.12
N GLY A 80 5.05 1.95 -6.91
CA GLY A 80 4.51 1.01 -5.93
C GLY A 80 3.12 0.53 -6.32
N LYS A 81 2.90 -0.78 -6.31
CA LYS A 81 1.57 -1.41 -6.34
C LYS A 81 1.24 -1.96 -4.97
N TYR A 82 0.20 -1.42 -4.35
CA TYR A 82 -0.34 -1.91 -3.10
C TYR A 82 -1.28 -3.08 -3.38
N VAL A 83 -1.09 -4.21 -2.72
CA VAL A 83 -1.88 -5.43 -2.94
C VAL A 83 -2.46 -5.89 -1.60
N LEU A 84 -3.76 -6.11 -1.55
CA LEU A 84 -4.44 -6.63 -0.37
C LEU A 84 -4.34 -8.16 -0.36
N LEU A 85 -3.63 -8.71 0.62
CA LEU A 85 -3.44 -10.16 0.75
C LEU A 85 -4.59 -10.83 1.51
N SER A 86 -5.22 -10.10 2.42
CA SER A 86 -6.42 -10.54 3.13
C SER A 86 -7.22 -9.33 3.60
N ALA A 87 -8.53 -9.41 3.43
CA ALA A 87 -9.49 -8.46 3.99
C ALA A 87 -9.81 -8.75 5.47
N ALA A 88 -9.46 -9.94 5.98
CA ALA A 88 -9.62 -10.27 7.38
C ALA A 88 -8.59 -9.48 8.21
N LEU A 89 -9.08 -8.73 9.20
CA LEU A 89 -8.23 -8.11 10.22
C LEU A 89 -7.40 -9.21 10.86
N GLN A 90 -6.07 -9.10 10.80
CA GLN A 90 -5.26 -10.00 11.61
C GLN A 90 -5.53 -9.70 13.07
N SER A 91 -5.99 -10.70 13.82
CA SER A 91 -5.75 -10.74 15.26
C SER A 91 -4.24 -10.63 15.45
N THR A 92 -3.80 -9.69 16.29
CA THR A 92 -2.39 -9.39 16.57
C THR A 92 -1.65 -10.61 17.09
N ALA A 93 -1.18 -11.47 16.20
CA ALA A 93 -0.38 -12.64 16.51
C ALA A 93 0.52 -12.98 15.32
N ARG A 94 1.46 -12.08 15.00
CA ARG A 94 2.64 -12.47 14.22
C ARG A 94 3.86 -11.65 14.61
N LYS A 95 4.51 -12.08 15.70
CA LYS A 95 5.95 -11.85 15.89
C LYS A 95 6.69 -12.86 15.01
N ASN A 96 7.19 -12.42 13.85
CA ASN A 96 8.29 -13.12 13.21
C ASN A 96 9.54 -12.29 13.50
N GLY A 97 10.24 -12.67 14.57
CA GLY A 97 11.56 -12.15 14.89
C GLY A 97 12.53 -12.54 13.78
N VAL A 98 12.98 -11.54 13.01
CA VAL A 98 14.25 -11.66 12.31
C VAL A 98 15.29 -11.33 13.37
N GLY A 99 15.75 -12.36 14.08
CA GLY A 99 16.88 -12.25 14.98
C GLY A 99 18.10 -11.94 14.14
N TRP A 100 18.57 -10.70 14.21
CA TRP A 100 19.90 -10.37 13.72
C TRP A 100 20.89 -11.15 14.58
N MET A 101 21.46 -12.22 14.03
CA MET A 101 22.58 -12.91 14.68
C MET A 101 23.80 -12.01 14.51
N GLN A 102 24.19 -11.35 15.60
CA GLN A 102 25.47 -10.66 15.70
C GLN A 102 26.56 -11.73 15.71
N LEU A 103 27.29 -11.87 14.60
CA LEU A 103 28.52 -12.65 14.57
C LEU A 103 29.59 -11.86 15.33
N THR A 104 29.83 -12.22 16.58
CA THR A 104 31.06 -11.80 17.27
C THR A 104 32.20 -12.61 16.67
N LEU A 105 32.96 -12.01 15.77
CA LEU A 105 34.27 -12.53 15.36
C LEU A 105 35.22 -12.40 16.55
N PRO A 106 35.76 -13.51 17.11
CA PRO A 106 36.84 -13.39 18.07
C PRO A 106 38.09 -12.92 17.32
N LEU A 107 38.60 -11.75 17.72
CA LEU A 107 39.92 -11.30 17.31
C LEU A 107 40.96 -12.12 18.09
N SER A 108 41.21 -13.37 17.66
CA SER A 108 42.28 -14.19 18.20
C SER A 108 43.39 -14.34 17.17
N MET A 109 44.50 -13.65 17.47
CA MET A 109 45.89 -13.97 17.14
C MET A 109 46.26 -14.10 15.65
N PHE A 110 46.91 -13.08 15.11
CA PHE A 110 48.33 -13.11 14.72
C PHE A 110 48.90 -11.68 14.72
#